data_AF-A0AAE1GTD3-F1
#
_entry.id   AF-A0AAE1GTD3-F1
#
_cell.length_a   1.000
_cell.length_b   1.000
_cell.length_c   1.000
_cell.angle_alpha   90.00
_cell.angle_beta   90.00
_cell.angle_gamma   90.00
#
_symmetry.space_group_name_H-M   'P 1'
#
loop_
_entity.id
_entity.type
_entity.pdbx_description
1 polymer ?
#
loop_
_entity_poly.entity_id
_entity_poly.type
_entity_poly.pdbx_seq_one_letter_code
_entity_poly.pdbx_strand_id
1 'polypeptide(L)'
;MSAAKGVAKGFRKAVEKKIFHGVLKTYIPAGMASGSPPLGTQLGVRGVNIPGFVKDFNERTKNYKPGIPIPSIVDVKPDRSYKLTLQLPPMSYYLFQAAGINRGAMKSTQEVAGKVTLKHVYEIAVLKSQDIRFQASTLQEIVDEVVHSARTCGIAVVRDLDPNEYGKFLEERSKINEAQRAELQAQREAKLLRAG
;
A
#
# COMPACT_ATOMS: atom_id res chain seq x y z
N MET A 1 -39.20 14.45 -55.31
CA MET A 1 -39.34 15.32 -54.12
C MET A 1 -38.45 14.76 -53.02
N SER A 2 -37.39 15.51 -52.68
CA SER A 2 -36.30 15.08 -51.79
C SER A 2 -36.64 15.38 -50.34
N ALA A 3 -36.45 14.41 -49.44
CA ALA A 3 -36.74 14.50 -48.02
C ALA A 3 -35.70 15.36 -47.28
N ALA A 4 -36.15 16.45 -46.65
CA ALA A 4 -35.35 17.26 -45.74
C ALA A 4 -35.35 16.63 -44.34
N LYS A 5 -34.24 16.00 -43.92
CA LYS A 5 -33.97 15.66 -42.52
C LYS A 5 -33.02 16.70 -41.95
N GLY A 6 -33.56 17.59 -41.12
CA GLY A 6 -32.83 18.61 -40.37
C GLY A 6 -31.80 18.00 -39.41
N VAL A 7 -30.59 18.55 -39.46
CA VAL A 7 -29.42 18.17 -38.68
C VAL A 7 -29.50 18.83 -37.30
N ALA A 8 -29.81 18.05 -36.25
CA ALA A 8 -29.62 18.47 -34.86
C ALA A 8 -28.24 17.98 -34.38
N LYS A 9 -27.18 18.71 -34.73
CA LYS A 9 -25.83 18.43 -34.21
C LYS A 9 -25.65 19.20 -32.89
N GLY A 10 -25.99 18.54 -31.78
CA GLY A 10 -25.73 19.06 -30.44
C GLY A 10 -24.25 19.34 -30.23
N PHE A 11 -23.92 20.59 -29.92
CA PHE A 11 -22.61 20.99 -29.45
C PHE A 11 -22.35 20.33 -28.09
N ARG A 12 -21.66 19.18 -28.07
CA ARG A 12 -21.01 18.70 -26.85
C ARG A 12 -19.87 19.68 -26.54
N LYS A 13 -20.12 20.55 -25.57
CA LYS A 13 -19.12 21.42 -24.94
C LYS A 13 -17.92 20.53 -24.60
N ALA A 14 -16.80 20.73 -25.30
CA ALA A 14 -15.54 20.10 -24.94
C ALA A 14 -15.17 20.67 -23.56
N VAL A 15 -15.56 19.94 -22.52
CA VAL A 15 -15.04 20.18 -21.18
C VAL A 15 -13.56 19.84 -21.31
N GLU A 16 -12.72 20.86 -21.46
CA GLU A 16 -11.28 20.71 -21.28
C GLU A 16 -11.09 20.09 -19.90
N LYS A 17 -10.81 18.78 -19.89
CA LYS A 17 -10.43 18.08 -18.68
C LYS A 17 -9.19 18.78 -18.18
N LYS A 18 -9.34 19.60 -17.13
CA LYS A 18 -8.24 20.27 -16.46
C LYS A 18 -7.26 19.18 -16.03
N ILE A 19 -6.17 19.04 -16.79
CA ILE A 19 -5.17 18.01 -16.54
C ILE A 19 -4.45 18.44 -15.26
N PHE A 20 -4.68 17.72 -14.18
CA PHE A 20 -3.94 17.97 -12.95
C PHE A 20 -2.52 17.44 -13.13
N HIS A 21 -1.58 18.32 -13.40
CA HIS A 21 -0.16 17.97 -13.38
C HIS A 21 0.28 17.72 -11.94
N GLY A 22 1.23 16.79 -11.76
CA GLY A 22 1.86 16.55 -10.47
C GLY A 22 1.90 15.09 -10.05
N VAL A 23 2.52 14.90 -8.89
CA VAL A 23 2.86 13.58 -8.34
C VAL A 23 1.62 12.88 -7.80
N LEU A 24 1.36 11.67 -8.28
CA LEU A 24 0.31 10.78 -7.75
C LEU A 24 0.98 9.66 -6.96
N LYS A 25 0.60 9.49 -5.69
CA LYS A 25 1.00 8.36 -4.86
C LYS A 25 -0.13 7.33 -4.84
N THR A 26 0.10 6.15 -5.37
CA THR A 26 -0.85 5.03 -5.34
C THR A 26 -0.25 3.84 -4.62
N TYR A 27 -1.11 3.02 -4.02
CA TYR A 27 -0.74 1.74 -3.45
C TYR A 27 -1.37 0.66 -4.31
N ILE A 28 -0.55 -0.13 -4.98
CA ILE A 28 -1.03 -1.15 -5.93
C ILE A 28 -0.44 -2.49 -5.54
N PRO A 29 -1.25 -3.55 -5.40
CA PRO A 29 -0.74 -4.89 -5.19
C PRO A 29 0.08 -5.36 -6.39
N ALA A 30 1.26 -5.91 -6.13
CA ALA A 30 2.19 -6.43 -7.13
C ALA A 30 1.49 -7.44 -8.06
N GLY A 31 1.68 -7.29 -9.38
CA GLY A 31 1.11 -8.17 -10.41
C GLY A 31 -0.42 -8.13 -10.56
N MET A 32 -1.13 -7.30 -9.77
CA MET A 32 -2.59 -7.21 -9.76
C MET A 32 -3.10 -5.81 -10.11
N ALA A 33 -2.32 -5.02 -10.86
CA ALA A 33 -2.80 -3.73 -11.32
C ALA A 33 -3.98 -3.90 -12.27
N SER A 34 -5.08 -3.19 -12.01
CA SER A 34 -6.27 -3.16 -12.86
C SER A 34 -6.72 -1.72 -13.10
N GLY A 35 -7.28 -1.46 -14.28
CA GLY A 35 -7.89 -0.17 -14.63
C GLY A 35 -9.23 0.11 -13.95
N SER A 36 -9.58 -0.65 -12.92
CA SER A 36 -10.86 -0.57 -12.21
C SER A 36 -11.02 0.76 -11.44
N PRO A 37 -12.27 1.13 -11.05
CA PRO A 37 -12.65 2.48 -10.62
C PRO A 37 -11.75 3.22 -9.63
N PRO A 38 -11.08 2.63 -8.60
CA PRO A 38 -10.20 3.44 -7.74
C PRO A 38 -8.93 3.93 -8.44
N LEU A 39 -8.27 3.09 -9.23
CA LEU A 39 -7.03 3.46 -9.93
C LEU A 39 -7.32 4.09 -11.30
N GLY A 40 -8.29 3.54 -12.03
CA GLY A 40 -8.68 4.03 -13.36
C GLY A 40 -9.25 5.45 -13.32
N THR A 41 -10.02 5.82 -12.29
CA THR A 41 -10.53 7.20 -12.16
C THR A 41 -9.41 8.19 -11.83
N GLN A 42 -8.52 7.84 -10.90
CA GLN A 42 -7.39 8.69 -10.51
C GLN A 42 -6.43 8.95 -11.67
N LEU A 43 -6.07 7.92 -12.42
CA LEU A 43 -5.20 8.04 -13.60
C LEU A 43 -5.92 8.71 -14.79
N GLY A 44 -7.23 8.46 -14.95
CA GLY A 44 -8.05 9.02 -16.01
C GLY A 44 -8.31 10.52 -15.89
N VAL A 45 -8.47 11.04 -14.66
CA VAL A 45 -8.55 12.50 -14.39
C VAL A 45 -7.24 13.20 -14.77
N ARG A 46 -6.11 12.49 -14.67
CA ARG A 46 -4.76 12.97 -14.97
C ARG A 46 -4.37 12.81 -16.45
N GLY A 47 -5.21 12.17 -17.26
CA GLY A 47 -4.95 11.97 -18.69
C GLY A 47 -3.85 10.95 -19.01
N VAL A 48 -3.54 10.04 -18.07
CA VAL A 48 -2.54 8.98 -18.24
C VAL A 48 -3.13 7.82 -19.06
N ASN A 49 -2.31 7.18 -19.91
CA ASN A 49 -2.69 5.98 -20.65
C ASN A 49 -2.84 4.77 -19.70
N ILE A 50 -4.08 4.41 -19.34
CA ILE A 50 -4.39 3.39 -18.33
C ILE A 50 -3.90 1.98 -18.74
N PRO A 51 -4.20 1.46 -19.96
CA PRO A 51 -3.70 0.14 -20.37
C PRO A 51 -2.16 0.05 -20.41
N GLY A 52 -1.50 1.11 -20.87
CA GLY A 52 -0.03 1.17 -20.90
C GLY A 52 0.58 1.13 -19.50
N PHE A 53 -0.01 1.90 -18.57
CA PHE A 53 0.40 1.92 -17.17
C PHE A 53 0.25 0.55 -16.50
N VAL A 54 -0.89 -0.12 -16.69
CA VAL A 54 -1.14 -1.44 -16.10
C VAL A 54 -0.11 -2.47 -16.57
N LYS A 55 0.24 -2.44 -17.86
CA LYS A 55 1.27 -3.33 -18.42
C LYS A 55 2.67 -3.04 -17.86
N ASP A 56 3.09 -1.77 -17.88
CA ASP A 56 4.40 -1.34 -17.34
C ASP A 56 4.53 -1.67 -15.84
N PHE A 57 3.47 -1.42 -15.06
CA PHE A 57 3.46 -1.76 -13.64
C PHE A 57 3.56 -3.26 -13.40
N ASN A 58 2.75 -4.06 -14.11
CA ASN A 58 2.77 -5.51 -13.94
C ASN A 58 4.10 -6.11 -14.39
N GLU A 59 4.75 -5.58 -15.44
CA GLU A 59 6.08 -6.00 -15.90
C GLU A 59 7.17 -5.71 -14.89
N ARG A 60 7.21 -4.50 -14.33
CA ARG A 60 8.19 -4.12 -13.32
C ARG A 60 7.99 -4.84 -11.98
N THR A 61 6.75 -5.24 -11.67
CA THR A 61 6.42 -5.94 -10.42
C THR A 61 6.45 -7.47 -10.51
N LYS A 62 6.78 -8.07 -11.66
CA LYS A 62 6.88 -9.54 -11.83
C LYS A 62 7.83 -10.22 -10.85
N ASN A 63 8.87 -9.51 -10.43
CA ASN A 63 9.90 -10.05 -9.53
C ASN A 63 9.43 -10.12 -8.07
N TYR A 64 8.36 -9.42 -7.71
CA TYR A 64 7.81 -9.44 -6.36
C TYR A 64 6.72 -10.50 -6.24
N LYS A 65 6.53 -11.03 -5.03
CA LYS A 65 5.42 -11.96 -4.78
C LYS A 65 4.09 -11.25 -5.07
N PRO A 66 3.15 -11.92 -5.77
CA PRO A 66 1.87 -11.33 -6.12
C PRO A 66 1.09 -10.96 -4.85
N GLY A 67 0.43 -9.80 -4.88
CA GLY A 67 -0.41 -9.32 -3.77
C GLY A 67 0.30 -8.45 -2.72
N ILE A 68 1.63 -8.26 -2.81
CA ILE A 68 2.33 -7.32 -1.93
C ILE A 68 1.94 -5.88 -2.31
N PRO A 69 1.47 -5.04 -1.36
CA PRO A 69 1.15 -3.65 -1.66
C PRO A 69 2.46 -2.87 -1.90
N ILE A 70 2.67 -2.45 -3.15
CA ILE A 70 3.82 -1.65 -3.55
C ILE A 70 3.37 -0.18 -3.65
N PRO A 71 4.01 0.74 -2.91
CA PRO A 71 3.82 2.16 -3.14
C PRO A 71 4.45 2.55 -4.47
N SER A 72 3.65 3.13 -5.34
CA SER A 72 4.08 3.65 -6.64
C SER A 72 3.87 5.15 -6.72
N ILE A 73 4.91 5.84 -7.18
CA ILE A 73 4.88 7.26 -7.46
C ILE A 73 4.79 7.43 -8.98
N VAL A 74 3.69 8.02 -9.42
CA VAL A 74 3.43 8.33 -10.83
C VAL A 74 3.57 9.83 -11.00
N ASP A 75 4.65 10.25 -11.63
CA ASP A 75 4.86 11.66 -11.97
C ASP A 75 4.32 11.91 -13.37
N VAL A 76 3.29 12.76 -13.47
CA VAL A 76 2.58 13.06 -14.72
C VAL A 76 3.07 14.40 -15.26
N LYS A 77 3.76 14.36 -16.39
CA LYS A 77 4.29 15.52 -17.08
C LYS A 77 3.20 16.23 -17.90
N PRO A 78 3.43 17.50 -18.30
CA PRO A 78 2.47 18.27 -19.09
C PRO A 78 2.18 17.70 -20.49
N ASP A 79 3.11 16.93 -21.05
CA ASP A 79 2.97 16.22 -22.32
C ASP A 79 2.13 14.92 -22.22
N ARG A 80 1.49 14.67 -21.08
CA ARG A 80 0.75 13.42 -20.76
C ARG A 80 1.63 12.17 -20.69
N SER A 81 2.95 12.34 -20.75
CA SER A 81 3.87 11.25 -20.40
C SER A 81 3.88 11.05 -18.88
N TYR A 82 4.19 9.83 -18.46
CA TYR A 82 4.29 9.49 -17.04
C TYR A 82 5.65 8.86 -16.75
N LYS A 83 6.21 9.18 -15.58
CA LYS A 83 7.35 8.48 -15.00
C LYS A 83 6.87 7.65 -13.82
N LEU A 84 6.83 6.34 -14.01
CA LEU A 84 6.55 5.39 -12.93
C LEU A 84 7.84 5.13 -12.13
N THR A 85 7.81 5.42 -10.83
CA THR A 85 8.84 5.05 -9.87
C THR A 85 8.22 4.11 -8.85
N LEU A 86 8.75 2.88 -8.77
CA LEU A 86 8.35 1.91 -7.77
C LEU A 86 9.21 2.07 -6.54
N GLN A 87 8.58 2.17 -5.37
CA GLN A 87 9.26 2.09 -4.09
C GLN A 87 9.19 0.65 -3.58
N LEU A 88 10.05 0.30 -2.65
CA LEU A 88 9.93 -1.01 -1.98
C LEU A 88 8.63 -1.04 -1.15
N PRO A 89 8.09 -2.24 -0.88
CA PRO A 89 6.99 -2.44 0.07
C PRO A 89 7.18 -1.66 1.38
N PRO A 90 6.08 -1.30 2.07
CA PRO A 90 6.15 -0.55 3.31
C PRO A 90 6.86 -1.36 4.41
N MET A 91 7.49 -0.65 5.35
CA MET A 91 8.23 -1.27 6.47
C MET A 91 7.35 -2.21 7.29
N SER A 92 6.08 -1.85 7.45
CA SER A 92 5.07 -2.68 8.13
C SER A 92 4.94 -4.06 7.50
N TYR A 93 4.99 -4.18 6.16
CA TYR A 93 4.91 -5.47 5.48
C TYR A 93 6.08 -6.38 5.83
N TYR A 94 7.31 -5.85 5.79
CA TYR A 94 8.50 -6.61 6.15
C TYR A 94 8.53 -7.01 7.62
N LEU A 95 8.09 -6.12 8.50
CA LEU A 95 8.00 -6.39 9.93
C LEU A 95 6.95 -7.45 10.24
N PHE A 96 5.79 -7.41 9.57
CA PHE A 96 4.75 -8.42 9.69
C PHE A 96 5.22 -9.79 9.21
N GLN A 97 5.94 -9.82 8.08
CA GLN A 97 6.52 -11.06 7.57
C GLN A 97 7.60 -11.62 8.50
N ALA A 98 8.48 -10.77 9.04
CA ALA A 98 9.53 -11.18 9.98
C ALA A 98 8.96 -11.66 11.33
N ALA A 99 7.86 -11.04 11.79
CA ALA A 99 7.17 -11.45 13.01
C ALA A 99 6.18 -12.61 12.78
N GLY A 100 5.87 -13.00 11.53
CA GLY A 100 4.87 -14.03 11.23
C GLY A 100 3.44 -13.62 11.58
N ILE A 101 3.13 -12.32 11.59
CA ILE A 101 1.81 -11.79 11.93
C ILE A 101 1.13 -11.18 10.70
N ASN A 102 -0.20 -11.25 10.62
CA ASN A 102 -0.94 -10.67 9.50
C ASN A 102 -1.45 -9.23 9.79
N ARG A 103 -1.48 -8.83 11.05
CA ARG A 103 -2.02 -7.55 11.51
C ARG A 103 -1.22 -7.02 12.69
N GLY A 104 -0.97 -5.72 12.70
CA GLY A 104 -0.37 -5.02 13.84
C GLY A 104 -1.34 -4.82 15.01
N ALA A 105 -0.84 -4.28 16.11
CA ALA A 105 -1.63 -4.03 17.31
C ALA A 105 -2.73 -3.00 17.05
N MET A 106 -3.95 -3.25 17.53
CA MET A 106 -5.03 -2.26 17.47
C MET A 106 -4.78 -1.10 18.45
N LYS A 107 -4.09 -1.39 19.56
CA LYS A 107 -3.62 -0.40 20.54
C LYS A 107 -2.12 -0.60 20.74
N SER A 108 -1.29 0.07 19.94
CA SER A 108 0.17 -0.12 19.89
C SER A 108 0.90 0.07 21.23
N THR A 109 0.37 0.91 22.13
CA THR A 109 0.96 1.14 23.45
C THR A 109 0.59 0.08 24.49
N GLN A 110 -0.56 -0.59 24.33
CA GLN A 110 -1.11 -1.53 25.32
C GLN A 110 -0.88 -2.99 24.96
N GLU A 111 -0.74 -3.29 23.67
CA GLU A 111 -0.67 -4.65 23.16
C GLU A 111 0.58 -4.85 22.31
N VAL A 112 1.30 -5.92 22.60
CA VAL A 112 2.38 -6.40 21.73
C VAL A 112 1.76 -7.36 20.72
N ALA A 113 1.87 -7.02 19.44
CA ALA A 113 1.38 -7.85 18.33
C ALA A 113 2.41 -8.88 17.89
N GLY A 114 3.70 -8.61 18.03
CA GLY A 114 4.78 -9.50 17.59
C GLY A 114 6.11 -9.16 18.23
N LYS A 115 7.09 -10.05 18.08
CA LYS A 115 8.48 -9.82 18.50
C LYS A 115 9.40 -10.02 17.31
N VAL A 116 10.39 -9.16 17.16
CA VAL A 116 11.45 -9.29 16.15
C VAL A 116 12.81 -9.10 16.77
N THR A 117 13.85 -9.73 16.21
CA THR A 117 15.22 -9.54 16.71
C THR A 117 15.95 -8.41 15.98
N LEU A 118 17.02 -7.90 16.58
CA LEU A 118 17.88 -6.88 15.97
C LEU A 118 18.46 -7.32 14.61
N LYS A 119 18.68 -8.64 14.42
CA LYS A 119 19.15 -9.20 13.14
C LYS A 119 18.13 -8.97 12.02
N HIS A 120 16.86 -9.26 12.28
CA HIS A 120 15.78 -9.03 11.32
C HIS A 120 15.64 -7.54 10.99
N VAL A 121 15.76 -6.66 11.99
CA VAL A 121 15.72 -5.21 11.79
C VAL A 121 16.85 -4.75 10.86
N TYR A 122 18.06 -5.26 11.05
CA TYR A 122 19.21 -4.92 10.21
C TYR A 122 19.04 -5.42 8.76
N GLU A 123 18.59 -6.66 8.56
CA GLU A 123 18.31 -7.21 7.23
C GLU A 123 17.25 -6.39 6.48
N ILE A 124 16.18 -5.99 7.18
CA ILE A 124 15.13 -5.14 6.61
C ILE A 124 15.71 -3.75 6.25
N ALA A 125 16.59 -3.19 7.09
CA ALA A 125 17.22 -1.90 6.82
C ALA A 125 18.12 -1.95 5.57
N VAL A 126 18.93 -3.02 5.41
CA VAL A 126 19.79 -3.22 4.24
C VAL A 126 18.97 -3.42 2.95
N LEU A 127 17.84 -4.13 3.02
CA LEU A 127 16.95 -4.26 1.88
C LEU A 127 16.31 -2.92 1.52
N LYS A 128 15.91 -2.14 2.53
CA LYS A 128 15.21 -0.86 2.32
C LYS A 128 16.15 0.28 1.94
N SER A 129 17.45 0.21 2.22
CA SER A 129 18.42 1.24 1.84
C SER A 129 18.55 1.41 0.32
N GLN A 130 18.08 0.43 -0.47
CA GLN A 130 18.02 0.51 -1.94
C GLN A 130 16.87 1.41 -2.45
N ASP A 131 15.94 1.80 -1.57
CA ASP A 131 14.80 2.63 -1.93
C ASP A 131 15.25 4.08 -2.20
N ILE A 132 14.58 4.75 -3.14
CA ILE A 132 14.87 6.13 -3.51
C ILE A 132 14.69 7.10 -2.34
N ARG A 133 13.85 6.73 -1.36
CA ARG A 133 13.63 7.52 -0.14
C ARG A 133 14.87 7.57 0.77
N PHE A 134 15.71 6.55 0.73
CA PHE A 134 16.81 6.34 1.69
C PHE A 134 18.20 6.58 1.10
N GLN A 135 18.30 7.03 -0.16
CA GLN A 135 19.57 7.27 -0.84
C GLN A 135 20.47 8.31 -0.15
N ALA A 136 19.90 9.20 0.66
CA ALA A 136 20.63 10.24 1.39
C ALA A 136 20.83 9.93 2.88
N SER A 137 20.31 8.79 3.37
CA SER A 137 20.34 8.43 4.79
C SER A 137 21.45 7.46 5.11
N THR A 138 21.98 7.54 6.33
CA THR A 138 22.96 6.55 6.81
C THR A 138 22.24 5.25 7.21
N LEU A 139 22.95 4.12 7.20
CA LEU A 139 22.35 2.84 7.58
C LEU A 139 21.79 2.85 9.01
N GLN A 140 22.41 3.62 9.91
CA GLN A 140 21.95 3.78 11.30
C GLN A 140 20.59 4.46 11.37
N GLU A 141 20.39 5.55 10.62
CA GLU A 141 19.10 6.25 10.54
C GLU A 141 17.99 5.35 10.00
N ILE A 142 18.32 4.50 9.02
CA ILE A 142 17.36 3.55 8.45
C ILE A 142 16.97 2.51 9.51
N VAL A 143 17.94 1.99 10.28
CA VAL A 143 17.67 1.06 11.38
C VAL A 143 16.78 1.70 12.44
N ASP A 144 17.04 2.94 12.83
CA ASP A 144 16.21 3.67 13.80
C ASP A 144 14.78 3.87 13.28
N GLU A 145 14.60 4.16 11.99
CA GLU A 145 13.28 4.26 11.39
C GLU A 145 12.56 2.90 11.35
N VAL A 146 13.26 1.80 11.10
CA VAL A 146 12.69 0.44 11.17
C VAL A 146 12.23 0.13 12.60
N VAL A 147 13.04 0.46 13.61
CA VAL A 147 12.70 0.28 15.03
C VAL A 147 11.48 1.13 15.40
N HIS A 148 11.42 2.39 14.93
CA HIS A 148 10.27 3.26 15.15
C HIS A 148 9.00 2.67 14.51
N SER A 149 9.09 2.18 13.28
CA SER A 149 7.99 1.52 12.59
C SER A 149 7.54 0.23 13.30
N ALA A 150 8.46 -0.53 13.91
CA ALA A 150 8.12 -1.70 14.70
C ALA A 150 7.29 -1.29 15.92
N ARG A 151 7.71 -0.26 16.65
CA ARG A 151 6.98 0.27 17.83
C ARG A 151 5.58 0.75 17.48
N THR A 152 5.41 1.49 16.38
CA THR A 152 4.08 1.98 15.96
C THR A 152 3.15 0.85 15.54
N CYS A 153 3.70 -0.25 15.02
CA CYS A 153 2.95 -1.47 14.71
C CYS A 153 2.67 -2.36 15.93
N GLY A 154 3.19 -2.01 17.11
CA GLY A 154 3.10 -2.82 18.34
C GLY A 154 4.02 -4.04 18.33
N ILE A 155 5.13 -4.00 17.58
CA ILE A 155 6.12 -5.08 17.53
C ILE A 155 7.28 -4.72 18.47
N ALA A 156 7.59 -5.61 19.40
CA ALA A 156 8.69 -5.45 20.33
C ALA A 156 10.01 -5.95 19.71
N VAL A 157 11.07 -5.13 19.81
CA VAL A 157 12.41 -5.51 19.36
C VAL A 157 13.15 -6.14 20.53
N VAL A 158 13.56 -7.40 20.40
CA VAL A 158 14.22 -8.20 21.44
C VAL A 158 15.63 -8.61 20.97
N ARG A 159 16.54 -8.91 21.89
CA ARG A 159 17.89 -9.39 21.56
C ARG A 159 17.86 -10.87 21.13
N ASP A 160 17.22 -11.70 21.95
CA ASP A 160 17.10 -13.14 21.75
C ASP A 160 15.62 -13.53 21.69
N LEU A 161 15.29 -14.52 20.87
CA LEU A 161 13.91 -14.99 20.68
C LEU A 161 13.90 -16.52 20.64
N ASP A 162 13.27 -17.13 21.63
CA ASP A 162 13.10 -18.58 21.70
C ASP A 162 11.91 -19.02 20.82
N PRO A 163 12.12 -19.91 19.83
CA PRO A 163 11.07 -20.32 18.90
C PRO A 163 9.85 -20.97 19.56
N ASN A 164 10.07 -21.76 20.62
CA ASN A 164 8.99 -22.48 21.31
C ASN A 164 8.07 -21.54 22.10
N GLU A 165 8.65 -20.53 22.75
CA GLU A 165 7.86 -19.52 23.46
C GLU A 165 7.11 -18.61 22.48
N TYR A 166 7.75 -18.30 21.35
CA TYR A 166 7.14 -17.48 20.32
C TYR A 166 5.94 -18.15 19.67
N GLY A 167 5.98 -19.47 19.44
CA GLY A 167 4.84 -20.23 18.95
C GLY A 167 3.61 -20.11 19.85
N LYS A 168 3.79 -20.29 21.17
CA LYS A 168 2.71 -20.14 22.16
C LYS A 168 2.14 -18.73 22.17
N PHE A 169 3.00 -17.72 22.09
CA PHE A 169 2.60 -16.32 22.02
C PHE A 169 1.73 -16.02 20.77
N LEU A 170 2.08 -16.59 19.62
CA LEU A 170 1.30 -16.41 18.39
C LEU A 170 -0.09 -17.06 18.48
N GLU A 171 -0.21 -18.23 19.12
CA GLU A 171 -1.50 -18.90 19.33
C GLU A 171 -2.44 -18.09 20.22
N GLU A 172 -1.93 -17.59 21.35
CA GLU A 172 -2.68 -16.70 22.24
C GLU A 172 -3.12 -15.43 21.50
N ARG A 173 -2.22 -14.86 20.69
CA ARG A 173 -2.52 -13.66 19.91
C ARG A 173 -3.54 -13.90 18.81
N SER A 174 -3.58 -15.08 18.17
CA SER A 174 -4.59 -15.41 17.17
C SER A 174 -6.00 -15.28 17.75
N LYS A 175 -6.22 -15.80 18.96
CA LYS A 175 -7.52 -15.71 19.67
C LYS A 175 -7.92 -14.26 19.94
N ILE A 176 -6.97 -13.42 20.36
CA ILE A 176 -7.20 -11.99 20.60
C ILE A 176 -7.55 -11.27 19.30
N ASN A 177 -6.82 -11.54 18.22
CA ASN A 177 -7.05 -10.91 16.92
C ASN A 177 -8.42 -11.29 16.33
N GLU A 178 -8.87 -12.53 16.51
CA GLU A 178 -10.20 -13.00 16.12
C GLU A 178 -11.30 -12.29 16.90
N ALA A 179 -11.15 -12.18 18.24
CA ALA A 179 -12.08 -11.43 19.08
C ALA A 179 -12.19 -9.95 18.66
N GLN A 180 -11.05 -9.29 18.43
CA GLN A 180 -11.00 -7.90 17.97
C GLN A 180 -11.66 -7.72 16.58
N ARG A 181 -11.51 -8.70 15.69
CA ARG A 181 -12.13 -8.67 14.36
C ARG A 181 -13.66 -8.79 14.47
N ALA A 182 -14.15 -9.70 15.31
CA ALA A 182 -15.57 -9.87 15.57
C ALA A 182 -16.18 -8.59 16.18
N GLU A 183 -15.49 -7.97 17.14
CA GLU A 183 -15.92 -6.70 17.73
C GLU A 183 -16.00 -5.57 16.67
N LEU A 184 -14.98 -5.46 15.81
CA LEU A 184 -14.95 -4.44 14.76
C LEU A 184 -16.00 -4.68 13.67
N GLN A 185 -16.35 -5.94 13.39
CA GLN A 185 -17.46 -6.31 12.50
C GLN A 185 -18.80 -5.90 13.11
N ALA A 186 -19.04 -6.23 14.38
CA ALA A 186 -20.25 -5.83 15.10
C ALA A 186 -20.39 -4.29 15.17
N GLN A 187 -19.29 -3.56 15.40
CA GLN A 187 -19.30 -2.09 15.37
C GLN A 187 -19.64 -1.53 13.98
N ARG A 188 -19.11 -2.14 12.91
CA ARG A 188 -19.44 -1.74 11.53
C ARG A 188 -20.91 -2.00 11.21
N GLU A 189 -21.43 -3.16 11.59
CA GLU A 189 -22.83 -3.54 11.40
C GLU A 189 -23.77 -2.62 12.19
N ALA A 190 -23.47 -2.33 13.45
CA ALA A 190 -24.22 -1.38 14.27
C ALA A 190 -24.19 0.04 13.69
N LYS A 191 -23.06 0.48 13.12
CA LYS A 191 -22.97 1.78 12.44
C LYS A 191 -23.78 1.81 11.15
N LEU A 192 -23.84 0.68 10.42
CA LEU A 192 -24.64 0.56 9.21
C LEU A 192 -26.15 0.66 9.53
N LEU A 193 -26.60 -0.01 10.60
CA LEU A 193 -27.99 0.03 11.08
C LEU A 193 -28.43 1.40 11.63
N ARG A 194 -27.47 2.24 12.06
CA ARG A 194 -27.75 3.62 12.48
C ARG A 194 -27.76 4.63 11.33
N ALA A 195 -27.20 4.25 10.18
CA ALA A 195 -27.02 5.12 9.03
C ALA A 195 -28.03 4.84 7.89
N GLY A 196 -28.79 3.76 8.00
CA GLY A 196 -29.98 3.49 7.18
C GLY A 196 -31.24 3.96 7.89
#